data_AF-A0AAC9GLP3-F1
#
_entry.id   AF-A0AAC9GLP3-F1
#
_cell.length_a   1.000
_cell.length_b   1.000
_cell.length_c   1.000
_cell.angle_alpha   90.00
_cell.angle_beta   90.00
_cell.angle_gamma   90.00
#
_symmetry.space_group_name_H-M   'P 1'
#
loop_
_entity.id
_entity.type
_entity.pdbx_description
1 polymer ?
#
loop_
_entity_poly.entity_id
_entity_poly.type
_entity_poly.pdbx_seq_one_letter_code
_entity_poly.pdbx_strand_id
1 'polypeptide(L)'
;MGKIYASEQTIIRSILIEGDKIYSGSYKEFGYWYRKDGTMHYVSITKNLRLFDEKDNEEIWKIFRFKGSLYFNLLMMFLFTTEKQLRKLSFLFLFRIVLE
;
A
#
# COMPACT_ATOMS: atom_id res chain seq x y z
N MET A 1 21.35 -5.84 -9.83
CA MET A 1 19.95 -5.79 -9.33
C MET A 1 19.99 -5.36 -7.88
N GLY A 2 19.70 -4.09 -7.58
CA GLY A 2 19.73 -3.56 -6.22
C GLY A 2 18.44 -3.89 -5.48
N LYS A 3 18.53 -4.59 -4.34
CA LYS A 3 17.40 -4.82 -3.43
C LYS A 3 17.13 -3.52 -2.68
N ILE A 4 15.91 -3.00 -2.77
CA ILE A 4 15.49 -1.81 -2.02
C ILE A 4 14.88 -2.31 -0.71
N TYR A 5 15.52 -2.00 0.41
CA TYR A 5 15.03 -2.32 1.75
C TYR A 5 14.33 -1.08 2.33
N ALA A 6 13.03 -1.17 2.63
CA ALA A 6 12.42 -0.30 3.64
C ALA A 6 13.04 -0.66 4.99
N SER A 7 13.16 0.29 5.92
CA SER A 7 13.76 0.05 7.24
C SER A 7 13.14 -1.19 7.91
N GLU A 8 13.96 -2.08 8.46
CA GLU A 8 13.65 -3.47 8.86
C GLU A 8 13.54 -4.42 7.66
N GLN A 9 14.16 -5.61 7.74
CA GLN A 9 14.28 -6.62 6.66
C GLN A 9 12.93 -7.23 6.24
N THR A 10 12.03 -6.40 5.71
CA THR A 10 10.65 -6.77 5.41
C THR A 10 10.53 -7.12 3.94
N ILE A 11 9.95 -8.28 3.64
CA ILE A 11 9.73 -8.72 2.26
C ILE A 11 8.68 -7.82 1.61
N ILE A 12 9.03 -7.16 0.50
CA ILE A 12 8.07 -6.44 -0.33
C ILE A 12 7.21 -7.48 -1.08
N ARG A 13 5.89 -7.38 -0.94
CA ARG A 13 4.92 -8.32 -1.51
C ARG A 13 4.20 -7.76 -2.73
N SER A 14 4.06 -6.44 -2.80
CA SER A 14 3.36 -5.78 -3.89
C SER A 14 4.02 -4.46 -4.26
N ILE A 15 3.98 -4.12 -5.55
CA ILE A 15 4.53 -2.90 -6.12
C ILE A 15 3.53 -2.32 -7.11
N LEU A 16 3.38 -0.99 -7.12
CA LEU A 16 2.78 -0.23 -8.21
C LEU A 16 3.70 0.95 -8.55
N ILE A 17 4.09 1.08 -9.82
CA ILE A 17 4.87 2.22 -10.30
C ILE A 17 3.92 3.19 -10.99
N GLU A 18 3.98 4.47 -10.62
CA GLU A 18 3.15 5.51 -11.22
C GLU A 18 3.84 6.86 -11.17
N GLY A 19 4.16 7.40 -12.36
CA GLY A 19 5.00 8.58 -12.49
C GLY A 19 6.32 8.39 -11.76
N ASP A 20 6.66 9.34 -10.89
CA ASP A 20 7.91 9.32 -10.12
C ASP A 20 7.80 8.59 -8.77
N LYS A 21 6.65 7.97 -8.49
CA LYS A 21 6.39 7.24 -7.25
C LYS A 21 6.40 5.73 -7.48
N ILE A 22 7.01 5.02 -6.54
CA ILE A 22 6.94 3.56 -6.45
C ILE A 22 6.18 3.23 -5.16
N TYR A 23 4.94 2.81 -5.26
CA TYR A 23 4.20 2.31 -4.11
C TYR A 23 4.64 0.89 -3.80
N SER A 24 4.81 0.59 -2.52
CA SER A 24 5.19 -0.75 -2.06
C SER A 24 4.40 -1.15 -0.83
N GLY A 25 4.04 -2.43 -0.77
CA GLY A 25 3.34 -3.04 0.36
C GLY A 25 4.07 -4.28 0.87
N SER A 26 4.06 -4.46 2.19
CA SER A 26 4.67 -5.58 2.91
C SER A 26 3.75 -6.05 4.05
N TYR A 27 4.31 -6.73 5.05
CA TYR A 27 3.59 -7.08 6.28
C TYR A 27 3.23 -5.82 7.05
N LYS A 28 1.92 -5.57 7.29
CA LYS A 28 1.36 -4.43 8.04
C LYS A 28 1.89 -3.04 7.69
N GLU A 29 2.51 -2.87 6.52
CA GLU A 29 3.16 -1.62 6.13
C GLU A 29 2.94 -1.37 4.64
N PHE A 30 2.55 -0.14 4.30
CA PHE A 30 2.53 0.33 2.92
C PHE A 30 2.80 1.82 2.84
N GLY A 31 3.38 2.20 1.71
CA GLY A 31 3.83 3.56 1.48
C GLY A 31 4.31 3.73 0.06
N TYR A 32 5.08 4.79 -0.17
CA TYR A 32 5.69 5.05 -1.46
C TYR A 32 7.11 5.54 -1.33
N TRP A 33 7.89 5.21 -2.35
CA TRP A 33 9.21 5.73 -2.57
C TRP A 33 9.13 6.89 -3.57
N TYR A 34 9.92 7.93 -3.32
CA TYR A 34 10.20 8.98 -4.30
C TYR A 34 11.71 9.22 -4.38
N ARG A 35 12.17 9.71 -5.53
CA ARG A 35 13.58 10.04 -5.73
C ARG A 35 13.80 11.55 -5.51
N LYS A 36 14.81 11.90 -4.73
CA LYS A 36 15.28 13.28 -4.57
C LYS A 36 16.81 13.26 -4.49
N ASP A 37 17.47 14.13 -5.26
CA ASP A 37 18.93 14.27 -5.28
C ASP A 37 19.67 12.94 -5.43
N GLY A 38 19.19 12.10 -6.35
CA GLY A 38 19.75 10.77 -6.62
C GLY A 38 19.44 9.68 -5.59
N THR A 39 18.76 10.03 -4.50
CA THR A 39 18.49 9.16 -3.36
C THR A 39 17.00 8.79 -3.30
N MET A 40 16.70 7.54 -2.92
CA MET A 40 15.32 7.09 -2.72
C MET A 40 14.89 7.37 -1.27
N HIS A 41 13.73 7.99 -1.11
CA HIS A 41 13.13 8.29 0.18
C HIS A 41 11.81 7.55 0.30
N TYR A 42 11.63 6.85 1.42
CA TYR A 42 10.38 6.16 1.74
C TYR A 42 9.45 7.03 2.58
N VAL A 43 8.18 7.08 2.20
CA VAL A 43 7.10 7.68 2.97
C VAL A 43 6.12 6.58 3.34
N SER A 44 6.08 6.24 4.63
CA SER A 44 5.08 5.34 5.19
C SER A 44 3.72 6.03 5.23
N ILE A 45 2.71 5.39 4.64
CA ILE A 45 1.30 5.84 4.76
C ILE A 45 0.70 5.27 6.06
N THR A 46 1.14 4.08 6.48
CA THR A 46 0.64 3.36 7.66
C THR A 46 1.11 3.92 9.00
N LYS A 47 2.28 4.57 9.09
CA LYS A 47 2.93 4.98 10.35
C LYS A 47 2.04 5.69 11.37
N ASN A 48 1.08 6.50 10.92
CA ASN A 48 0.20 7.28 11.80
C ASN A 48 -1.26 6.79 11.79
N LEU A 49 -1.53 5.69 11.10
CA LEU A 49 -2.85 5.11 10.96
C LEU A 49 -2.84 3.83 11.82
N ARG A 50 -3.53 3.86 12.97
CA ARG A 50 -3.71 2.67 13.84
C ARG A 50 -4.63 1.64 13.14
N LEU A 51 -4.13 1.04 12.06
CA LEU A 51 -4.92 0.20 11.14
C LEU A 51 -4.92 -1.27 11.50
N PHE A 52 -3.81 -1.72 12.09
CA PHE A 52 -3.49 -3.10 12.40
C PHE A 52 -3.22 -3.23 13.89
N ASP A 53 -3.85 -4.21 14.52
CA ASP A 53 -3.51 -4.64 15.87
C ASP A 53 -2.29 -5.55 15.83
N GLU A 54 -1.56 -5.67 16.94
CA GLU A 54 -0.36 -6.52 17.03
C GLU A 54 -0.66 -7.98 16.68
N LYS A 55 -1.87 -8.45 16.97
CA LYS A 55 -2.34 -9.83 16.73
C LYS A 55 -2.70 -10.13 15.28
N ASP A 56 -2.87 -9.10 14.45
CA ASP A 56 -3.26 -9.30 13.05
C ASP A 56 -2.14 -9.99 12.26
N ASN A 57 -2.47 -10.72 11.19
CA ASN A 57 -1.47 -11.29 10.28
C ASN A 57 -1.67 -10.77 8.84
N GLU A 58 -1.81 -9.45 8.73
CA GLU A 58 -2.18 -8.80 7.48
C GLU A 58 -0.96 -8.45 6.62
N GLU A 59 -1.07 -8.79 5.34
CA GLU A 59 -0.09 -8.46 4.31
C GLU A 59 -0.75 -7.66 3.18
N ILE A 60 0.02 -6.77 2.56
CA ILE A 60 -0.44 -5.99 1.41
C ILE A 60 -0.13 -6.76 0.12
N TRP A 61 -1.12 -7.49 -0.39
CA TRP A 61 -0.97 -8.42 -1.51
C TRP A 61 -1.02 -7.76 -2.88
N LYS A 62 -1.73 -6.64 -3.02
CA LYS A 62 -1.88 -5.96 -4.31
C LYS A 62 -2.02 -4.46 -4.10
N ILE A 63 -1.44 -3.68 -5.00
CA ILE A 63 -1.63 -2.23 -5.08
C ILE A 63 -2.11 -1.92 -6.49
N PHE A 64 -3.19 -1.15 -6.63
CA PHE A 64 -3.70 -0.75 -7.94
C PHE A 64 -4.48 0.56 -7.89
N ARG A 65 -4.65 1.18 -9.05
CA ARG A 65 -5.50 2.34 -9.25
C ARG A 65 -6.83 1.93 -9.88
N PHE A 66 -7.92 2.49 -9.38
CA PHE A 66 -9.26 2.31 -9.95
C PHE A 66 -10.07 3.60 -9.78
N LYS A 67 -10.65 4.11 -10.88
CA LYS A 67 -11.43 5.36 -10.91
C LYS A 67 -10.75 6.52 -10.17
N GLY A 68 -9.44 6.71 -10.42
CA GLY A 68 -8.63 7.77 -9.84
C GLY A 68 -8.18 7.55 -8.40
N SER A 69 -8.67 6.52 -7.69
CA SER A 69 -8.29 6.22 -6.31
C SER A 69 -7.23 5.11 -6.22
N LEU A 70 -6.34 5.20 -5.24
CA LEU A 70 -5.31 4.21 -4.97
C LEU A 70 -5.79 3.21 -3.91
N TYR A 71 -5.65 1.92 -4.22
CA TYR A 71 -6.11 0.81 -3.38
C TYR A 71 -4.95 -0.07 -2.95
N PHE A 72 -4.98 -0.47 -1.68
CA PHE A 72 -4.12 -1.47 -1.07
C PHE A 72 -4.99 -2.66 -0.67
N ASN A 73 -4.73 -3.81 -1.28
CA ASN A 73 -5.45 -5.04 -1.01
C ASN A 73 -4.78 -5.81 0.13
N LEU A 74 -5.58 -6.16 1.13
CA LEU A 74 -5.26 -7.12 2.17
C LEU A 74 -5.92 -8.46 1.85
N LEU A 75 -5.79 -9.47 2.71
CA LEU A 75 -6.40 -10.76 2.42
C LEU A 75 -7.95 -10.69 2.40
N MET A 76 -8.54 -9.91 3.32
CA MET A 76 -10.00 -9.83 3.49
C MET A 76 -10.57 -8.41 3.32
N MET A 77 -9.73 -7.40 3.06
CA MET A 77 -10.12 -6.00 3.12
C MET A 77 -9.37 -5.16 2.09
N PHE A 78 -10.01 -4.08 1.66
CA PHE A 78 -9.36 -3.03 0.90
C PHE A 78 -9.23 -1.76 1.73
N LEU A 79 -8.05 -1.15 1.64
CA LEU A 79 -7.82 0.22 2.08
C LEU A 79 -7.71 1.08 0.84
N PHE A 80 -8.49 2.16 0.76
CA PHE A 80 -8.32 3.15 -0.28
C PHE A 80 -7.89 4.49 0.31
N THR A 81 -7.02 5.17 -0.42
CA THR A 81 -6.63 6.54 -0.11
C THR A 81 -7.11 7.46 -1.22
N THR A 82 -7.89 8.47 -0.82
CA THR A 82 -7.91 9.76 -1.51
C THR A 82 -6.91 10.64 -0.77
N GLU A 83 -6.29 11.63 -1.43
CA GLU A 83 -5.11 12.39 -0.95
C GLU A 83 -5.15 12.94 0.50
N LYS A 84 -6.30 12.88 1.18
CA LYS A 84 -6.49 13.33 2.57
C LYS A 84 -7.04 12.28 3.54
N GLN A 85 -7.57 11.13 3.11
CA GLN A 85 -8.18 10.16 4.02
C GLN A 85 -8.00 8.71 3.56
N LEU A 86 -7.83 7.82 4.54
CA LEU A 86 -7.80 6.38 4.35
C LEU A 86 -9.07 5.75 4.92
N ARG A 87 -9.73 4.89 4.14
CA ARG A 87 -11.00 4.25 4.52
C ARG A 87 -10.95 2.75 4.28
N LYS A 88 -11.53 2.00 5.23
CA LYS A 88 -11.75 0.55 5.14
C LYS A 88 -12.99 0.28 4.31
N LEU A 89 -12.90 -0.58 3.30
CA LEU A 89 -14.04 -1.05 2.51
C LEU A 89 -14.33 -2.52 2.85
N SER A 90 -15.61 -2.82 3.09
CA SER A 90 -16.09 -4.18 3.29
C SER A 90 -16.06 -4.98 1.98
N PHE A 91 -15.93 -6.31 2.09
CA PHE A 91 -15.91 -7.28 1.00
C PHE A 91 -17.05 -7.12 -0.04
N LEU A 92 -18.23 -6.61 0.35
CA LEU A 92 -19.33 -6.38 -0.58
C LEU A 92 -19.01 -5.35 -1.68
N PHE A 93 -18.14 -4.37 -1.39
CA PHE A 93 -17.71 -3.36 -2.36
C PHE A 93 -16.72 -3.94 -3.39
N LEU A 94 -16.07 -5.05 -3.04
CA LEU A 94 -15.02 -5.73 -3.79
C LEU A 94 -15.57 -6.41 -5.03
N PHE A 95 -16.70 -7.12 -4.90
CA PHE A 95 -17.43 -7.69 -6.04
C PHE A 95 -17.78 -6.64 -7.08
N ARG A 96 -18.10 -5.42 -6.64
CA ARG A 96 -18.49 -4.34 -7.54
C ARG A 96 -17.31 -3.73 -8.32
N ILE A 97 -16.08 -3.79 -7.78
CA ILE A 97 -14.87 -3.30 -8.47
C ILE A 97 -14.31 -4.35 -9.43
N VAL A 98 -14.38 -5.64 -9.07
CA VAL A 98 -13.78 -6.72 -9.87
C VAL A 98 -14.64 -7.12 -11.07
N LEU A 99 -15.94 -6.81 -11.05
CA LEU A 99 -16.89 -7.13 -12.13
C LEU A 99 -17.13 -5.97 -13.12
N GLU A 100 -16.49 -4.82 -12.93
CA GLU A 100 -16.51 -3.66 -13.86
C GLU A 100 -15.14 -3.43 -14.49
#